data_AF-A0A4R4YW15-F1
#
_entry.id   AF-A0A4R4YW15-F1
#
_cell.length_a   1.000
_cell.length_b   1.000
_cell.length_c   1.000
_cell.angle_alpha   90.00
_cell.angle_beta   90.00
_cell.angle_gamma   90.00
#
_symmetry.space_group_name_H-M   'P 1'
#
loop_
_entity.id
_entity.type
_entity.pdbx_description
1 polymer ?
#
loop_
_entity_poly.entity_id
_entity_poly.type
_entity_poly.pdbx_seq_one_letter_code
_entity_poly.pdbx_strand_id
1 'polypeptide(L)' 'MLPGGAKIGRWQPVISGRHAFDSAARNAEPGLAVNALCGVEVSTDELQRIAPEIAWIREDTCMACWQVLASLQ' A
#
# COMPACT_ATOMS: atom_id res chain seq x y z
N MET A 1 11.71 0.94 15.86
CA MET A 1 12.35 1.29 14.57
C MET A 1 12.33 0.03 13.74
N LEU A 2 11.60 0.05 12.62
CA LEU A 2 11.55 -1.09 11.70
C LEU A 2 12.96 -1.33 11.13
N PRO A 3 13.48 -2.58 11.11
CA PRO A 3 14.77 -2.86 10.51
C PRO A 3 14.71 -2.48 9.02
N GLY A 4 15.67 -1.65 8.58
CA GLY A 4 15.77 -1.18 7.18
C GLY A 4 15.24 0.23 6.90
N GLY A 5 14.88 1.04 7.90
CA GLY A 5 14.49 2.44 7.66
C GLY A 5 13.18 2.59 6.87
N ALA A 6 12.45 1.50 6.62
CA ALA A 6 11.13 1.51 6.03
C ALA A 6 10.19 2.30 6.94
N LYS A 7 9.87 3.52 6.53
CA LYS A 7 8.81 4.31 7.16
C LYS A 7 7.50 3.53 6.97
N ILE A 8 6.62 3.58 7.99
CA ILE A 8 5.28 2.96 7.98
C ILE A 8 4.66 3.09 6.59
N GLY A 9 4.23 1.96 6.03
CA GLY A 9 3.68 1.93 4.69
C GLY A 9 2.46 2.83 4.56
N ARG A 10 2.51 3.79 3.63
CA ARG A 10 1.37 4.70 3.39
C ARG A 10 0.25 3.90 2.74
N TRP A 11 -0.90 3.83 3.39
CA TRP A 11 -2.12 3.20 2.86
C TRP A 11 -2.58 3.85 1.55
N GLN A 12 -3.11 3.08 0.60
CA GLN A 12 -3.68 3.57 -0.65
C GLN A 12 -4.94 2.78 -1.02
N PRO A 13 -6.05 3.44 -1.41
CA PRO A 13 -7.17 2.79 -2.09
C PRO A 13 -6.76 2.37 -3.50
N VAL A 14 -6.78 1.07 -3.74
CA VAL A 14 -6.60 0.40 -5.03
C VAL A 14 -7.89 -0.36 -5.35
N ILE A 15 -8.02 -0.93 -6.55
CA ILE A 15 -9.24 -1.61 -7.03
C ILE A 15 -9.65 -2.74 -6.08
N SER A 16 -8.69 -3.42 -5.46
CA SER A 16 -8.91 -4.53 -4.52
C SER A 16 -9.15 -4.10 -3.07
N GLY A 17 -9.22 -2.79 -2.78
CA GLY A 17 -9.45 -2.24 -1.45
C GLY A 17 -8.34 -1.29 -1.02
N ARG A 18 -8.25 -1.00 0.27
CA ARG A 18 -7.20 -0.13 0.82
C ARG A 18 -6.06 -0.94 1.42
N HIS A 19 -4.88 -0.84 0.82
CA HIS A 19 -3.69 -1.62 1.16
C HIS A 19 -2.52 -0.75 1.62
N ALA A 20 -1.61 -1.33 2.40
CA ALA A 20 -0.37 -0.67 2.82
C ALA A 20 0.78 -1.04 1.87
N PHE A 21 1.62 -0.05 1.54
CA PHE A 21 2.77 -0.19 0.66
C PHE A 21 3.97 0.50 1.30
N ASP A 22 5.16 -0.10 1.19
CA ASP A 22 6.38 0.55 1.63
C ASP A 22 6.76 1.76 0.75
N SER A 23 7.79 2.49 1.17
CA SER A 23 8.26 3.66 0.42
C SER A 23 8.90 3.31 -0.92
N ALA A 24 9.52 2.13 -1.07
CA ALA A 24 10.15 1.73 -2.32
C ALA A 24 9.09 1.44 -3.40
N ALA A 25 8.01 0.74 -3.04
CA ALA A 25 6.86 0.49 -3.92
C ALA A 25 6.23 1.80 -4.42
N ARG A 26 6.10 2.81 -3.55
CA ARG A 26 5.54 4.11 -3.95
C ARG A 26 6.44 4.94 -4.84
N ASN A 27 7.75 4.82 -4.67
CA ASN A 27 8.74 5.54 -5.45
C ASN A 27 9.22 4.75 -6.68
N ALA A 28 8.61 3.60 -6.96
CA ALA A 28 8.93 2.80 -8.13
C ALA A 28 8.57 3.56 -9.42
N GLU A 29 9.30 3.25 -10.50
CA GLU A 29 9.07 3.87 -11.80
C GLU A 29 7.65 3.59 -12.32
N PRO A 30 7.03 4.53 -13.07
CA PRO A 30 5.77 4.31 -13.75
C PRO A 30 5.80 3.09 -14.68
N GLY A 31 4.66 2.40 -14.82
CA GLY A 31 4.53 1.19 -15.66
C GLY A 31 5.10 -0.10 -15.07
N LEU A 32 5.54 -0.10 -13.80
CA LEU A 32 5.97 -1.32 -13.09
C LEU A 32 4.81 -1.93 -12.29
N ALA A 33 4.99 -3.18 -11.85
CA ALA A 33 4.16 -3.82 -10.85
C ALA A 33 4.88 -3.82 -9.50
N VAL A 34 4.14 -3.55 -8.43
CA VAL A 34 4.64 -3.52 -7.05
C VAL A 34 3.67 -4.24 -6.12
N ASN A 35 4.18 -4.68 -4.97
CA ASN A 35 3.38 -5.43 -4.01
C ASN A 35 2.98 -4.57 -2.81
N ALA A 36 1.73 -4.70 -2.41
CA ALA A 36 1.29 -4.34 -1.06
C ALA A 36 1.98 -5.24 -0.03
N LEU A 37 1.99 -4.84 1.24
CA LEU A 37 2.56 -5.65 2.32
C LEU A 37 1.91 -7.03 2.46
N CYS A 38 0.64 -7.17 2.07
CA CYS A 38 -0.07 -8.45 2.03
C CYS A 38 0.23 -9.32 0.80
N GLY A 39 1.07 -8.86 -0.14
CA GLY A 39 1.42 -9.57 -1.37
C GLY A 39 0.49 -9.32 -2.57
N VAL A 40 -0.53 -8.47 -2.43
CA VAL A 40 -1.36 -8.03 -3.58
C VAL A 40 -0.50 -7.21 -4.53
N GLU A 41 -0.41 -7.66 -5.78
CA GLU A 41 0.27 -6.95 -6.85
C GLU A 41 -0.62 -5.84 -7.43
N VAL A 42 -0.04 -4.66 -7.62
CA VAL A 42 -0.71 -3.46 -8.12
C VAL A 42 0.23 -2.75 -9.10
N SER A 43 -0.30 -2.15 -10.16
CA SER A 43 0.52 -1.32 -11.04
C SER A 43 0.94 -0.01 -10.36
N THR A 44 2.10 0.53 -10.72
CA THR A 44 2.55 1.82 -10.19
C THR A 44 1.61 2.95 -10.59
N ASP A 45 1.01 2.89 -11.78
CA ASP A 45 -0.02 3.83 -12.23
C ASP A 45 -1.22 3.87 -11.29
N GLU A 46 -1.67 2.70 -10.82
CA GLU A 46 -2.76 2.61 -9.86
C GLU A 46 -2.33 3.10 -8.46
N LEU A 47 -1.18 2.64 -7.97
CA LEU A 47 -0.68 3.01 -6.64
C LEU A 47 -0.43 4.52 -6.53
N GLN A 48 0.05 5.15 -7.60
CA GLN A 48 0.43 6.55 -7.63
C GLN A 48 -0.71 7.49 -8.03
N ARG A 49 -1.87 6.97 -8.46
CA ARG A 49 -3.02 7.83 -8.77
C ARG A 49 -3.49 8.60 -7.55
N ILE A 50 -4.02 9.79 -7.79
CA ILE A 50 -4.76 10.52 -6.76
C ILE A 50 -6.09 9.79 -6.56
N ALA A 51 -6.22 9.09 -5.43
CA ALA A 51 -7.46 8.43 -5.07
C ALA A 51 -8.53 9.48 -4.71
N PRO A 52 -9.78 9.34 -5.21
CA PRO A 52 -10.88 10.21 -4.78
C PRO A 52 -11.07 10.14 -3.26
N GLU A 53 -11.39 11.27 -2.62
CA GLU A 53 -11.60 11.34 -1.15
C GLU A 53 -12.57 10.27 -0.64
N ILE A 54 -13.65 10.01 -1.38
CA ILE A 54 -14.66 9.03 -0.99
C ILE A 54 -14.12 7.57 -0.95
N ALA A 55 -13.10 7.25 -1.74
CA ALA A 55 -12.50 5.91 -1.76
C ALA A 55 -11.79 5.60 -0.44
N TRP A 56 -11.29 6.61 0.27
CA TRP A 56 -10.70 6.42 1.60
C TRP A 56 -11.71 6.02 2.67
N ILE A 57 -13.01 6.21 2.41
CA ILE A 57 -14.07 5.83 3.35
C ILE A 57 -14.73 4.53 2.91
N ARG A 58 -14.95 4.37 1.59
CA ARG A 58 -15.74 3.25 1.05
C ARG A 58 -14.94 1.97 0.86
N GLU A 59 -13.66 2.07 0.52
CA GLU A 59 -12.86 0.88 0.25
C GLU A 59 -12.46 0.19 1.56
N ASP A 60 -12.71 -1.12 1.62
CA ASP A 60 -12.39 -1.94 2.78
C ASP A 60 -10.89 -1.89 3.09
N THR A 61 -10.56 -1.77 4.37
CA THR A 61 -9.16 -1.80 4.80
C THR A 61 -8.65 -3.23 4.82
N CYS A 62 -7.49 -3.48 4.21
CA CYS A 62 -6.89 -4.81 4.18
C CYS A 62 -6.37 -5.21 5.58
N MET A 63 -7.02 -6.20 6.20
CA MET A 63 -6.61 -6.69 7.52
C MET A 63 -5.30 -7.49 7.50
N ALA A 64 -4.95 -8.13 6.39
CA ALA A 64 -3.65 -8.79 6.24
C ALA A 64 -2.49 -7.78 6.28
N CYS A 65 -2.65 -6.61 5.65
CA CYS A 65 -1.67 -5.52 5.75
C CYS A 65 -1.51 -5.04 7.21
N TRP A 66 -2.61 -4.95 7.96
CA TRP A 66 -2.57 -4.61 9.39
C TRP A 66 -1.84 -5.65 10.22
N GLN A 67 -2.07 -6.94 9.96
CA GLN A 67 -1.38 -8.03 10.65
C GLN A 67 0.14 -8.00 10.40
N VAL A 68 0.56 -7.78 9.14
CA VAL A 68 1.98 -7.61 8.81
C VAL A 68 2.57 -6.44 9.59
N LEU A 69 1.92 -5.28 9.58
CA LEU A 69 2.40 -4.11 10.34
C LEU A 69 2.48 -4.36 11.84
N ALA A 70 1.49 -5.06 12.42
CA ALA A 70 1.49 -5.42 13.84
C ALA A 70 2.63 -6.38 14.19
N SER A 71 3.02 -7.27 13.28
CA SER A 71 4.14 -8.20 13.48
C SER A 71 5.52 -7.55 13.43
N LEU A 72 5.59 -6.31 12.93
CA LEU A 72 6.84 -5.56 12.80
C LEU A 72 7.10 -4.58 13.97
N GLN A 73 6.19 -4.53 14.96
CA GLN A 73 6.34 -3.73 16.19
C GLN A 73 7.18 -4.46 17.23
#